data_AF-A0AAQ4S0L3-F1
#
_entry.id   AF-A0AAQ4S0L3-F1
#
_cell.length_a   1.000
_cell.length_b   1.000
_cell.length_c   1.000
_cell.angle_alpha   90.00
_cell.angle_beta   90.00
_cell.angle_gamma   90.00
#
_symmetry.space_group_name_H-M   'P 1'
#
loop_
_entity.id
_entity.type
_entity.pdbx_description
1 polymer ?
#
loop_
_entity_poly.entity_id
_entity_poly.type
_entity_poly.pdbx_seq_one_letter_code
_entity_poly.pdbx_strand_id
1 'polypeptide(L)'
;MAARTLQELVAAAASLQPDRVAVKYDGGPASLLRYGDLVQLADELSRLLRQNCAPNGGVVGLYGSDDLFVPVWILGILQSPAAYVPLDPEAPGLLAARVMSRCGLEFCAVKTDVLQVHVDYLMDVWTQQ
;
A
#
# COMPACT_ATOMS: atom_id res chain seq x y z
N MET A 1 -9.12 13.52 25.96
CA MET A 1 -8.19 12.56 25.34
C MET A 1 -7.54 13.24 24.14
N ALA A 2 -6.23 13.12 23.97
CA ALA A 2 -5.59 13.54 22.72
C ALA A 2 -6.11 12.68 21.56
N ALA A 3 -6.31 13.29 20.39
CA ALA A 3 -6.66 12.55 19.19
C ALA A 3 -5.52 11.58 18.83
N ARG A 4 -5.86 10.34 18.48
CA ARG A 4 -4.91 9.34 17.98
C ARG A 4 -5.22 9.04 16.52
N THR A 5 -4.17 8.83 15.74
CA THR A 5 -4.22 8.40 14.35
C THR A 5 -4.45 6.89 14.25
N LEU A 6 -4.82 6.42 13.05
CA LEU A 6 -5.06 4.99 12.80
C LEU A 6 -3.83 4.13 13.11
N GLN A 7 -2.66 4.55 12.63
CA GLN A 7 -1.40 3.83 12.82
C GLN A 7 -0.99 3.76 14.30
N GLU A 8 -1.29 4.79 15.10
CA GLU A 8 -1.04 4.76 16.55
C GLU A 8 -1.97 3.78 17.28
N LEU A 9 -3.23 3.68 16.86
CA LEU A 9 -4.18 2.73 17.42
C LEU A 9 -3.78 1.28 17.11
N VAL A 10 -3.32 1.00 15.88
CA VAL A 10 -2.84 -0.33 15.49
C VAL A 10 -1.54 -0.68 16.21
N ALA A 11 -0.59 0.25 16.33
CA ALA A 11 0.65 0.03 17.08
C ALA A 11 0.39 -0.26 18.56
N ALA A 12 -0.57 0.43 19.18
CA ALA A 12 -0.99 0.16 20.55
C ALA A 12 -1.62 -1.24 20.69
N ALA A 13 -2.46 -1.65 19.74
CA ALA A 13 -3.02 -3.00 19.72
C ALA A 13 -1.93 -4.08 19.58
N ALA A 14 -0.97 -3.88 18.68
CA ALA A 14 0.15 -4.81 18.48
C ALA A 14 1.06 -4.93 19.69
N SER A 15 1.28 -3.83 20.42
CA SER A 15 2.06 -3.84 21.66
C SER A 15 1.38 -4.66 22.78
N LEU A 16 0.04 -4.68 22.81
CA LEU A 16 -0.73 -5.44 23.80
C LEU A 16 -0.92 -6.90 23.40
N GLN A 17 -1.09 -7.19 22.11
CA GLN A 17 -1.47 -8.50 21.59
C GLN A 17 -0.69 -8.83 20.29
N PRO A 18 0.64 -8.96 20.34
CA PRO A 18 1.46 -9.13 19.14
C PRO A 18 1.12 -10.42 18.39
N ASP A 19 0.81 -11.49 19.11
CA ASP A 19 0.51 -12.80 18.54
C ASP A 19 -0.93 -12.92 18.01
N ARG A 20 -1.80 -11.92 18.21
CA ARG A 20 -3.18 -12.01 17.73
C ARG A 20 -3.21 -11.83 16.21
N VAL A 21 -4.05 -12.62 15.54
CA VAL A 21 -4.29 -12.47 14.10
C VAL A 21 -4.92 -11.10 13.83
N ALA A 22 -4.28 -10.31 12.97
CA ALA A 22 -4.74 -8.99 12.53
C ALA A 22 -5.47 -9.07 11.19
N VAL A 23 -4.95 -9.87 10.26
CA VAL A 23 -5.48 -10.01 8.90
C VAL A 23 -5.66 -11.49 8.58
N LYS A 24 -6.74 -11.82 7.87
CA LYS A 24 -6.94 -13.12 7.22
C LYS A 24 -7.23 -12.89 5.74
N TYR A 25 -6.68 -13.73 4.88
CA TYR A 25 -6.87 -13.62 3.43
C TYR A 25 -6.79 -15.01 2.78
N ASP A 26 -7.83 -15.44 2.09
CA ASP A 26 -7.89 -16.81 1.54
C ASP A 26 -7.39 -16.92 0.09
N GLY A 27 -6.96 -15.81 -0.53
CA GLY A 27 -6.59 -15.74 -1.95
C GLY A 27 -5.11 -15.98 -2.26
N GLY A 28 -4.29 -16.38 -1.28
CA GLY A 28 -2.83 -16.50 -1.44
C GLY A 28 -2.20 -17.67 -0.66
N PRO A 29 -0.88 -17.89 -0.81
CA PRO A 29 -0.16 -18.98 -0.15
C PRO A 29 -0.05 -18.80 1.36
N ALA A 30 -0.10 -17.54 1.83
CA ALA A 30 -0.20 -17.19 3.24
C ALA A 30 -1.60 -16.66 3.52
N SER A 31 -2.22 -17.13 4.60
CA SER A 31 -3.62 -16.82 4.91
C SER A 31 -3.86 -15.97 6.16
N LEU A 32 -2.80 -15.67 6.91
CA LEU A 32 -2.90 -14.88 8.13
C LEU A 32 -1.67 -14.02 8.34
N LEU A 33 -1.89 -12.86 8.98
CA LEU A 33 -0.85 -11.96 9.42
C LEU A 33 -1.17 -11.53 10.86
N ARG A 34 -0.19 -11.63 11.78
CA ARG A 34 -0.37 -11.23 13.18
C ARG A 34 -0.10 -9.74 13.36
N TYR A 35 -0.61 -9.17 14.45
CA TYR A 35 -0.43 -7.74 14.73
C TYR A 35 1.05 -7.34 14.86
N GLY A 36 1.89 -8.17 15.48
CA GLY A 36 3.33 -7.93 15.59
C GLY A 36 3.99 -7.82 14.22
N ASP A 37 3.76 -8.82 13.36
CA ASP A 37 4.31 -8.87 12.00
C ASP A 37 3.79 -7.71 11.14
N LEU A 38 2.50 -7.39 11.24
CA LEU A 38 1.87 -6.27 10.51
C LEU A 38 2.56 -4.94 10.82
N VAL A 39 2.78 -4.63 12.11
CA VAL A 39 3.43 -3.38 12.51
C VAL A 39 4.91 -3.38 12.14
N GLN A 40 5.62 -4.50 12.33
CA GLN A 40 7.03 -4.58 11.95
C GLN A 40 7.23 -4.32 10.44
N LEU A 41 6.43 -4.97 9.59
CA LEU A 41 6.50 -4.78 8.14
C LEU A 41 6.11 -3.34 7.74
N ALA A 42 5.09 -2.77 8.39
CA ALA A 42 4.68 -1.38 8.14
C ALA A 42 5.78 -0.38 8.53
N ASP A 43 6.48 -0.62 9.65
CA ASP A 43 7.59 0.19 10.12
C ASP A 43 8.81 0.10 9.17
N GLU A 44 9.10 -1.08 8.63
CA GLU A 44 10.14 -1.27 7.60
C GLU A 44 9.79 -0.51 6.32
N LEU A 45 8.56 -0.65 5.84
CA LEU A 45 8.07 0.07 4.67
C LEU A 45 8.10 1.58 4.88
N SER A 46 7.67 2.08 6.04
CA SER A 46 7.61 3.53 6.29
C SER A 46 8.99 4.18 6.29
N ARG A 47 10.02 3.47 6.77
CA ARG A 47 11.42 3.90 6.66
C ARG A 47 11.85 4.04 5.20
N LEU A 48 11.52 3.06 4.34
CA LEU A 48 11.83 3.11 2.91
C LEU A 48 11.11 4.27 2.21
N LEU A 49 9.81 4.47 2.50
CA LEU A 49 9.02 5.54 1.89
C LEU A 49 9.51 6.94 2.30
N ARG A 50 9.91 7.13 3.57
CA ARG A 50 10.48 8.41 4.04
C ARG A 50 11.81 8.73 3.36
N GLN A 51 12.61 7.71 3.01
CA GLN A 51 13.89 7.89 2.34
C GLN A 51 13.74 8.19 0.84
N ASN A 52 12.71 7.64 0.18
CA ASN A 52 12.64 7.62 -1.29
C ASN A 52 11.48 8.42 -1.91
N CYS A 53 10.41 8.69 -1.17
CA CYS A 53 9.17 9.24 -1.75
C CYS A 53 8.76 10.57 -1.12
N ALA A 54 8.43 10.56 0.16
CA ALA A 54 7.71 11.68 0.80
C ALA A 54 8.36 12.10 2.12
N PRO A 55 9.62 12.59 2.12
CA PRO A 55 10.30 12.98 3.35
C PRO A 55 9.55 14.07 4.13
N ASN A 56 8.77 14.91 3.44
CA ASN A 56 7.99 16.02 4.01
C ASN A 56 6.47 15.82 3.92
N GLY A 57 6.02 14.57 3.72
CA GLY A 57 4.60 14.22 3.52
C GLY A 57 4.14 14.33 2.06
N GLY A 58 2.84 14.14 1.82
CA GLY A 58 2.25 14.11 0.47
C GLY A 58 1.21 13.00 0.30
N VAL A 59 1.06 12.52 -0.94
CA VAL A 59 0.20 11.39 -1.29
C VAL A 59 1.02 10.26 -1.93
N VAL A 60 0.67 9.02 -1.60
CA VAL A 60 1.24 7.82 -2.24
C VAL A 60 0.09 6.97 -2.75
N GLY A 61 0.10 6.67 -4.05
CA GLY A 61 -0.88 5.79 -4.67
C GLY A 61 -0.60 4.35 -4.26
N LEU A 62 -1.64 3.58 -3.97
CA LEU A 62 -1.57 2.14 -3.77
C LEU A 62 -2.31 1.47 -4.91
N TYR A 63 -1.58 1.00 -5.91
CA TYR A 63 -2.11 0.33 -7.09
C TYR A 63 -1.91 -1.18 -6.97
N GLY A 64 -2.99 -1.89 -6.68
CA GLY A 64 -2.95 -3.33 -6.48
C GLY A 64 -4.30 -3.87 -6.06
N SER A 65 -4.44 -5.18 -6.18
CA SER A 65 -5.63 -5.94 -5.78
C SER A 65 -5.58 -6.32 -4.30
N ASP A 66 -6.68 -6.87 -3.80
CA ASP A 66 -6.76 -7.42 -2.45
C ASP A 66 -5.65 -8.45 -2.20
N ASP A 67 -4.99 -8.33 -1.05
CA ASP A 67 -3.93 -9.22 -0.60
C ASP A 67 -3.75 -9.12 0.91
N LEU A 68 -3.13 -10.14 1.51
CA LEU A 68 -2.77 -10.22 2.92
C LEU A 68 -1.98 -8.99 3.40
N PHE A 69 -1.18 -8.39 2.52
CA PHE A 69 -0.28 -7.28 2.84
C PHE A 69 -0.86 -5.88 2.55
N VAL A 70 -2.09 -5.74 2.05
CA VAL A 70 -2.71 -4.41 1.84
C VAL A 70 -2.68 -3.55 3.11
N PRO A 71 -2.98 -4.09 4.31
CA PRO A 71 -2.87 -3.32 5.56
C PRO A 71 -1.44 -2.86 5.88
N VAL A 72 -0.41 -3.64 5.49
CA VAL A 72 1.00 -3.23 5.63
C VAL A 72 1.27 -1.98 4.79
N TRP A 73 0.82 -1.97 3.53
CA TRP A 73 0.98 -0.82 2.64
C TRP A 73 0.31 0.44 3.19
N ILE A 74 -0.95 0.33 3.62
CA ILE A 74 -1.71 1.45 4.16
C ILE A 74 -1.01 2.01 5.41
N LEU A 75 -0.64 1.14 6.36
CA LEU A 75 -0.01 1.59 7.61
C LEU A 75 1.38 2.17 7.36
N GLY A 76 2.18 1.57 6.47
CA GLY A 76 3.50 2.08 6.13
C GLY A 76 3.46 3.49 5.51
N ILE A 77 2.49 3.75 4.63
CA ILE A 77 2.25 5.09 4.04
C ILE A 77 1.80 6.09 5.12
N LEU A 78 0.85 5.71 5.97
CA LEU A 78 0.35 6.59 7.05
C LEU A 78 1.42 6.91 8.10
N GLN A 79 2.38 6.00 8.28
CA GLN A 79 3.57 6.26 9.09
C GLN A 79 4.62 7.11 8.38
N SER A 80 4.61 7.25 7.05
CA SER A 80 5.56 8.06 6.26
C SER A 80 5.08 9.50 6.01
N PRO A 81 4.52 10.16 7.04
CA PRO A 81 3.61 11.30 6.97
C PRO A 81 2.81 11.53 5.66
N ALA A 82 2.38 10.48 4.98
CA ALA A 82 1.69 10.58 3.69
C ALA A 82 0.27 10.00 3.75
N ALA A 83 -0.62 10.54 2.92
CA ALA A 83 -1.93 9.94 2.70
C ALA A 83 -1.84 8.87 1.62
N TYR A 84 -2.53 7.74 1.80
CA TYR A 84 -2.64 6.74 0.74
C TYR A 84 -3.81 7.07 -0.19
N VAL A 85 -3.64 6.78 -1.48
CA VAL A 85 -4.70 6.89 -2.49
C VAL A 85 -4.94 5.51 -3.09
N PRO A 86 -6.09 4.86 -2.84
CA PRO A 86 -6.38 3.56 -3.42
C PRO A 86 -6.61 3.70 -4.93
N LEU A 87 -5.93 2.85 -5.71
CA LEU A 87 -6.07 2.79 -7.16
C LEU A 87 -6.32 1.33 -7.55
N ASP A 88 -7.51 1.09 -8.10
CA ASP A 88 -7.94 -0.24 -8.50
C ASP A 88 -7.44 -0.57 -9.92
N PRO A 89 -6.65 -1.65 -10.12
CA PRO A 89 -6.20 -2.08 -11.43
C PRO A 89 -7.34 -2.51 -12.38
N GLU A 90 -8.49 -2.92 -11.86
CA GLU A 90 -9.64 -3.35 -12.66
C GLU A 90 -10.56 -2.19 -13.04
N ALA A 91 -10.37 -1.01 -12.44
CA ALA A 91 -11.12 0.18 -12.79
C ALA A 91 -10.71 0.71 -14.18
N PRO A 92 -11.64 1.35 -14.93
CA PRO A 92 -11.29 2.02 -16.17
C PRO A 92 -10.12 3.00 -15.99
N GLY A 93 -9.08 2.88 -16.83
CA GLY A 93 -7.85 3.66 -16.68
C GLY A 93 -8.06 5.18 -16.65
N LEU A 94 -9.11 5.69 -17.31
CA LEU A 94 -9.49 7.11 -17.25
C LEU A 94 -9.88 7.57 -15.83
N LEU A 95 -10.51 6.70 -15.04
CA LEU A 95 -10.86 7.01 -13.64
C LEU A 95 -9.61 7.06 -12.77
N ALA A 96 -8.70 6.10 -12.91
CA ALA A 96 -7.42 6.10 -12.20
C ALA A 96 -6.61 7.35 -12.55
N ALA A 97 -6.47 7.69 -13.84
CA ALA A 97 -5.77 8.89 -14.29
C ALA A 97 -6.39 10.18 -13.73
N ARG A 98 -7.73 10.25 -13.63
CA ARG A 98 -8.42 11.40 -13.03
C ARG A 98 -8.11 11.52 -11.54
N VAL A 99 -8.09 10.41 -10.80
CA VAL A 99 -7.72 10.41 -9.36
C VAL A 99 -6.26 10.86 -9.19
N MET A 100 -5.33 10.26 -9.94
CA MET A 100 -3.92 10.61 -9.91
C MET A 100 -3.69 12.12 -10.14
N SER A 101 -4.35 12.68 -11.18
CA SER A 101 -4.24 14.09 -11.51
C SER A 101 -4.80 15.01 -10.41
N ARG A 102 -5.96 14.68 -9.82
CA ARG A 102 -6.58 15.53 -8.79
C ARG A 102 -5.87 15.50 -7.45
N CYS A 103 -5.21 14.40 -7.13
CA CYS A 103 -4.46 14.23 -5.89
C CYS A 103 -3.01 14.75 -5.99
N GLY A 104 -2.53 15.11 -7.19
CA GLY A 104 -1.13 15.48 -7.39
C GLY A 104 -0.20 14.30 -7.11
N LEU A 105 -0.55 13.12 -7.61
CA LEU A 105 0.18 11.89 -7.31
C LEU A 105 1.57 11.88 -7.97
N GLU A 106 2.62 11.83 -7.15
CA GLU A 106 4.01 11.71 -7.61
C GLU A 106 4.54 10.28 -7.50
N PHE A 107 4.12 9.56 -6.46
CA PHE A 107 4.59 8.20 -6.17
C PHE A 107 3.42 7.22 -6.13
N CYS A 108 3.66 6.02 -6.64
CA CYS A 108 2.72 4.92 -6.59
C CYS A 108 3.44 3.63 -6.20
N ALA A 109 3.00 3.02 -5.09
CA ALA A 109 3.33 1.66 -4.74
C ALA A 109 2.51 0.72 -5.64
N VAL A 110 3.21 -0.17 -6.34
CA VAL A 110 2.61 -1.13 -7.28
C VAL A 110 3.04 -2.53 -6.90
N LYS A 111 2.10 -3.48 -6.88
CA LYS A 111 2.42 -4.89 -6.69
C LYS A 111 3.15 -5.43 -7.92
N THR A 112 4.28 -6.12 -7.73
CA THR A 112 5.20 -6.50 -8.83
C THR A 112 4.54 -7.40 -9.89
N ASP A 113 3.67 -8.31 -9.47
CA ASP A 113 2.86 -9.17 -10.34
C ASP A 113 1.92 -8.38 -11.26
N VAL A 114 1.34 -7.29 -10.75
CA VAL A 114 0.49 -6.38 -11.54
C VAL A 114 1.32 -5.55 -12.54
N LEU A 115 2.54 -5.18 -12.16
CA LEU A 115 3.44 -4.40 -13.02
C LEU A 115 3.91 -5.23 -14.24
N GLN A 116 4.16 -6.54 -14.07
CA GLN A 116 4.58 -7.41 -15.17
C GLN A 116 3.51 -7.53 -16.26
N VAL A 117 2.24 -7.70 -15.89
CA VAL A 117 1.13 -7.78 -16.86
C VAL A 117 1.03 -6.52 -17.72
N HIS A 118 1.28 -5.34 -17.13
CA HIS A 118 1.20 -4.08 -17.86
C HIS A 118 2.44 -3.83 -18.74
N VAL A 119 3.63 -4.25 -18.28
CA VAL A 119 4.86 -4.19 -19.07
C VAL A 119 4.76 -5.14 -20.28
N ASP A 120 4.27 -6.36 -20.08
CA ASP A 120 4.09 -7.33 -21.16
C ASP A 120 3.07 -6.83 -22.19
N TYR A 121 1.95 -6.27 -21.74
CA TYR A 121 0.96 -5.64 -22.63
C TYR A 121 1.56 -4.50 -23.46
N LEU A 122 2.35 -3.62 -22.84
CA LEU A 122 3.02 -2.55 -23.57
C LEU A 122 4.02 -3.14 -24.56
N MET A 123 4.88 -4.08 -24.15
CA MET A 123 5.89 -4.69 -25.02
C MET A 123 5.28 -5.42 -26.23
N ASP A 124 4.13 -6.09 -26.06
CA ASP A 124 3.37 -6.70 -27.16
C ASP A 124 2.82 -5.65 -28.14
N VAL A 125 2.34 -4.50 -27.64
CA VAL A 125 1.90 -3.38 -28.49
C VAL A 125 3.06 -2.77 -29.27
N TRP A 126 4.26 -2.68 -28.67
CA TRP A 126 5.46 -2.13 -29.32
C TRP A 126 6.15 -3.09 -30.29
N THR A 127 5.93 -4.41 -30.18
CA THR A 127 6.54 -5.42 -31.08
C THR A 127 5.67 -5.80 -32.27
N GLN A 128 4.39 -5.41 -32.28
CA GLN A 128 3.50 -5.56 -33.43
C GLN A 128 3.51 -4.35 -34.40
N GLN A 129 4.53 -3.49 -34.34
CA GLN A 129 4.66 -2.30 -35.18
C GLN A 129 6.01 -2.23 -35.92
#